data_AF-A0A7S0GJK8-F1
#
_entry.id   AF-A0A7S0GJK8-F1
#
_cell.length_a   1.000
_cell.length_b   1.000
_cell.length_c   1.000
_cell.angle_alpha   90.00
_cell.angle_beta   90.00
_cell.angle_gamma   90.00
#
_symmetry.space_group_name_H-M   'P 1'
#
loop_
_entity.id
_entity.type
_entity.pdbx_description
1 polymer ?
#
loop_
_entity_poly.entity_id
_entity_poly.type
_entity_poly.pdbx_seq_one_letter_code
_entity_poly.pdbx_strand_id
1 'polypeptide(L)'
;IHDPLDVVNHCIHLLSVSRSTPEEEQDPALTAPAPSDVRFDMEKVAIALAHELFTRNSTQRWPRDAFRTEWHLKMPGVGPDFEPSVELLLQHGVALLVSNDKNDSGESATPTLRYFPESKLPLESKLRFEKLFAVRKQWRQADLEPYVAPLVVLEGKALAELLLKHTVVTKDEDATQWYQSRGTR
;
A
#
# COMPACT_ATOMS: atom_id res chain seq x y z
N ILE A 1 6.53 4.24 -30.88
CA ILE A 1 6.70 2.87 -30.35
C ILE A 1 7.90 2.98 -29.43
N HIS A 2 7.72 2.86 -28.11
CA HIS A 2 8.86 2.87 -27.19
C HIS A 2 9.77 1.66 -27.49
N ASP A 3 11.08 1.86 -27.45
CA ASP A 3 12.03 0.77 -27.65
C ASP A 3 11.79 -0.32 -26.57
N PRO A 4 11.71 -1.62 -26.94
CA PRO A 4 11.52 -2.69 -25.97
C PRO A 4 12.56 -2.69 -24.84
N LEU A 5 13.80 -2.29 -25.13
CA LEU A 5 14.87 -2.17 -24.14
C LEU A 5 14.61 -1.00 -23.19
N ASP A 6 14.05 0.11 -23.67
CA ASP A 6 13.65 1.24 -22.81
C ASP A 6 12.58 0.81 -21.82
N VAL A 7 11.61 0.00 -22.25
CA VAL A 7 10.56 -0.53 -21.37
C VAL A 7 11.17 -1.47 -20.33
N VAL A 8 12.06 -2.36 -20.72
CA VAL A 8 12.73 -3.29 -19.81
C VAL A 8 13.58 -2.52 -18.78
N ASN A 9 14.38 -1.55 -19.23
CA ASN A 9 15.20 -0.72 -18.36
C ASN A 9 14.35 0.13 -17.39
N HIS A 10 13.22 0.64 -17.87
CA HIS A 10 12.27 1.36 -17.03
C HIS A 10 11.66 0.47 -15.95
N CYS A 11 11.22 -0.74 -16.31
CA CYS A 11 10.70 -1.73 -15.37
C CYS A 11 11.76 -2.16 -14.35
N ILE A 12 13.00 -2.37 -14.79
CA ILE A 12 14.14 -2.66 -13.92
C ILE A 12 14.32 -1.54 -12.91
N HIS A 13 14.33 -0.28 -13.35
CA HIS A 13 14.52 0.85 -12.44
C HIS A 13 13.38 1.00 -11.43
N LEU A 14 12.13 0.82 -11.87
CA LEU A 14 10.96 0.92 -11.00
C LEU A 14 10.89 -0.19 -9.96
N LEU A 15 11.18 -1.43 -10.37
CA LEU A 15 10.97 -2.64 -9.57
C LEU A 15 12.23 -3.13 -8.87
N SER A 16 13.39 -2.48 -9.02
CA SER A 16 14.62 -2.87 -8.32
C SER A 16 14.85 -2.09 -7.03
N VAL A 17 15.76 -2.62 -6.22
CA VAL A 17 16.32 -1.97 -5.04
C VAL A 17 17.52 -1.13 -5.50
N SER A 18 17.47 0.19 -5.31
CA SER A 18 18.65 1.05 -5.48
C SER A 18 19.61 0.81 -4.32
N ARG A 19 20.66 0.00 -4.51
CA ARG A 19 21.76 -0.08 -3.55
C ARG A 19 22.57 1.22 -3.63
N SER A 20 22.40 2.10 -2.66
CA SER A 20 23.48 2.99 -2.26
C SER A 20 24.46 2.15 -1.44
N THR A 21 25.46 1.55 -2.08
CA THR A 21 26.58 0.97 -1.33
C THR A 21 27.29 2.10 -0.58
N PRO A 22 27.52 1.99 0.75
CA PRO A 22 28.51 2.83 1.40
C PRO A 22 29.86 2.55 0.74
N GLU A 23 30.63 3.60 0.45
CA GLU A 23 31.96 3.53 -0.15
C GLU A 23 32.88 2.66 0.71
N GLU A 24 33.01 1.38 0.39
CA GLU A 24 34.15 0.56 0.79
C GLU A 24 35.32 0.92 -0.13
N GLU A 25 36.41 1.43 0.45
CA GLU A 25 37.69 1.71 -0.20
C GLU A 25 38.12 0.52 -1.09
N GLN A 26 37.99 0.68 -2.41
CA GLN A 26 38.42 -0.32 -3.39
C GLN A 26 39.89 -0.12 -3.76
N ASP A 27 40.68 -1.17 -3.53
CA ASP A 27 42.03 -1.38 -4.00
C ASP A 27 42.09 -1.33 -5.55
N PRO A 28 42.90 -0.46 -6.20
CA PRO A 28 42.77 -0.13 -7.61
C PRO A 28 43.31 -1.19 -8.60
N ALA A 29 43.70 -2.38 -8.16
CA ALA A 29 44.48 -3.29 -9.00
C ALA A 29 43.71 -4.44 -9.69
N LEU A 30 42.44 -4.75 -9.36
CA LEU A 30 41.83 -5.97 -9.91
C LEU A 30 40.29 -6.01 -9.91
N THR A 31 39.59 -5.22 -10.74
CA THR A 31 38.14 -5.40 -10.89
C THR A 31 37.66 -5.14 -12.31
N ALA A 32 37.45 -6.23 -13.07
CA ALA A 32 36.51 -6.18 -14.19
C ALA A 32 35.12 -5.81 -13.64
N PRO A 33 34.32 -4.95 -14.32
CA PRO A 33 32.99 -4.62 -13.84
C PRO A 33 32.16 -5.89 -13.73
N ALA A 34 31.77 -6.27 -12.50
CA ALA A 34 30.84 -7.36 -12.29
C ALA A 34 29.57 -7.09 -13.11
N PRO A 35 28.90 -8.11 -13.69
CA PRO A 35 27.60 -7.92 -14.30
C PRO A 35 26.70 -7.29 -13.24
N SER A 36 26.06 -6.18 -13.57
CA SER A 36 25.14 -5.46 -12.69
C SER A 36 24.07 -6.44 -12.18
N ASP A 37 24.24 -6.90 -10.94
CA ASP A 37 23.34 -7.84 -10.24
C ASP A 37 22.05 -7.07 -9.90
N VAL A 38 21.17 -6.90 -10.89
CA VAL A 38 19.88 -6.26 -10.73
C VAL A 38 19.01 -7.16 -9.86
N ARG A 39 18.70 -6.69 -8.65
CA ARG A 39 17.77 -7.38 -7.74
C ARG A 39 16.44 -6.66 -7.71
N PHE A 40 15.38 -7.41 -7.97
CA PHE A 40 14.02 -6.91 -7.84
C PHE A 40 13.64 -6.75 -6.37
N ASP A 41 12.96 -5.66 -6.08
CA ASP A 41 12.25 -5.41 -4.85
C ASP A 41 10.94 -6.19 -4.90
N MET A 42 10.91 -7.30 -4.15
CA MET A 42 9.78 -8.21 -4.17
C MET A 42 8.49 -7.60 -3.62
N GLU A 43 8.57 -6.62 -2.73
CA GLU A 43 7.39 -5.90 -2.23
C GLU A 43 6.78 -5.05 -3.34
N LYS A 44 7.60 -4.29 -4.09
CA LYS A 44 7.12 -3.51 -5.23
C LYS A 44 6.50 -4.40 -6.31
N VAL A 45 7.11 -5.55 -6.61
CA VAL A 45 6.57 -6.54 -7.54
C VAL A 45 5.22 -7.05 -7.04
N ALA A 46 5.12 -7.42 -5.76
CA ALA A 46 3.90 -7.92 -5.17
C ALA A 46 2.76 -6.88 -5.23
N ILE A 47 3.05 -5.63 -4.85
CA ILE A 47 2.10 -4.51 -4.90
C ILE A 47 1.62 -4.26 -6.33
N ALA A 48 2.54 -4.25 -7.31
CA ALA A 48 2.19 -4.06 -8.72
C ALA A 48 1.24 -5.15 -9.22
N LEU A 49 1.51 -6.42 -8.87
CA LEU A 49 0.63 -7.54 -9.21
C LEU A 49 -0.72 -7.47 -8.48
N ALA A 50 -0.76 -6.99 -7.24
CA ALA A 50 -2.01 -6.77 -6.53
C ALA A 50 -2.89 -5.72 -7.22
N HIS A 51 -2.32 -4.59 -7.68
CA HIS A 51 -3.04 -3.59 -8.47
C HIS A 51 -3.62 -4.18 -9.76
N GLU A 52 -2.86 -5.03 -10.43
CA GLU A 52 -3.24 -5.75 -11.64
C GLU A 52 -4.48 -6.63 -11.38
N LEU A 53 -4.41 -7.48 -10.35
CA LEU A 53 -5.51 -8.36 -9.95
C LEU A 53 -6.77 -7.59 -9.57
N PHE A 54 -6.64 -6.54 -8.76
CA PHE A 54 -7.79 -5.71 -8.40
C PHE A 54 -8.41 -4.98 -9.59
N THR A 55 -7.60 -4.60 -10.59
CA THR A 55 -8.09 -3.86 -11.76
C THR A 55 -8.79 -4.78 -12.76
N ARG A 56 -8.34 -6.04 -12.87
CA ARG A 56 -9.03 -7.07 -13.69
C ARG A 56 -10.36 -7.49 -13.10
N ASN A 57 -10.48 -7.52 -11.77
CA ASN A 57 -11.71 -7.89 -11.12
C ASN A 57 -12.73 -6.74 -11.10
N SER A 58 -13.88 -6.94 -11.75
CA SER A 58 -14.94 -5.93 -11.87
C SER A 58 -15.61 -5.59 -10.53
N THR A 59 -15.62 -6.48 -9.55
CA THR A 59 -16.35 -6.27 -8.29
C THR A 59 -15.61 -5.37 -7.30
N GLN A 60 -14.29 -5.16 -7.49
CA GLN A 60 -13.40 -4.40 -6.59
C GLN A 60 -13.47 -4.84 -5.11
N ARG A 61 -14.05 -6.02 -4.82
CA ARG A 61 -14.20 -6.63 -3.50
C ARG A 61 -13.86 -8.11 -3.61
N TRP A 62 -12.89 -8.58 -2.84
CA TRP A 62 -12.46 -9.97 -2.83
C TRP A 62 -12.38 -10.53 -1.41
N PRO A 63 -12.90 -11.73 -1.15
CA PRO A 63 -12.64 -12.42 0.11
C PRO A 63 -11.13 -12.52 0.34
N ARG A 64 -10.65 -12.21 1.55
CA ARG A 64 -9.24 -12.10 1.89
C ARG A 64 -8.44 -13.34 1.44
N ASP A 65 -8.94 -14.53 1.76
CA ASP A 65 -8.22 -15.77 1.50
C ASP A 65 -8.21 -16.15 0.01
N ALA A 66 -9.33 -15.88 -0.69
CA ALA A 66 -9.40 -16.05 -2.14
C ALA A 66 -8.41 -15.11 -2.84
N PHE A 67 -8.34 -13.84 -2.41
CA PHE A 67 -7.36 -12.87 -2.92
C PHE A 67 -5.94 -13.38 -2.72
N ARG A 68 -5.59 -13.78 -1.49
CA ARG A 68 -4.25 -14.24 -1.16
C ARG A 68 -3.84 -15.43 -2.02
N THR A 69 -4.74 -16.39 -2.22
CA THR A 69 -4.49 -17.58 -3.03
C THR A 69 -4.17 -17.21 -4.47
N GLU A 70 -4.97 -16.34 -5.09
CA GLU A 70 -4.74 -15.93 -6.49
C GLU A 70 -3.52 -15.03 -6.64
N TRP A 71 -3.30 -14.13 -5.69
CA TRP A 71 -2.10 -13.28 -5.66
C TRP A 71 -0.83 -14.10 -5.56
N HIS A 72 -0.81 -15.11 -4.68
CA HIS A 72 0.32 -16.02 -4.53
C HIS A 72 0.59 -16.80 -5.83
N LEU A 73 -0.45 -17.29 -6.52
CA LEU A 73 -0.31 -18.01 -7.79
C LEU A 73 0.30 -17.15 -8.92
N LYS A 74 0.11 -15.82 -8.86
CA LYS A 74 0.61 -14.88 -9.87
C LYS A 74 2.02 -14.37 -9.60
N MET A 75 2.58 -14.61 -8.42
CA MET A 75 3.95 -14.22 -8.12
C MET A 75 4.91 -15.12 -8.92
N PRO A 76 5.77 -14.56 -9.79
CA PRO A 76 6.63 -15.35 -10.66
C PRO A 76 7.70 -16.06 -9.83
N GLY A 77 7.50 -17.35 -9.54
CA GLY A 77 8.54 -18.24 -9.03
C GLY A 77 9.32 -17.69 -7.85
N VAL A 78 8.69 -16.87 -7.00
CA VAL A 78 9.28 -16.48 -5.72
C VAL A 78 9.59 -17.77 -5.01
N GLY A 79 10.88 -17.97 -4.72
CA GLY A 79 11.28 -19.08 -3.86
C GLY A 79 10.50 -19.02 -2.53
N PRO A 80 10.69 -20.02 -1.67
CA PRO A 80 10.09 -20.03 -0.33
C PRO A 80 10.42 -18.79 0.53
N ASP A 81 11.29 -17.89 0.05
CA ASP A 81 11.86 -16.76 0.77
C ASP A 81 10.97 -15.51 0.80
N PHE A 82 9.94 -15.40 -0.04
CA PHE A 82 9.03 -14.25 -0.02
C PHE A 82 7.56 -14.64 -0.15
N GLU A 83 6.82 -14.43 0.94
CA GLU A 83 5.39 -14.65 0.98
C GLU A 83 4.65 -13.30 1.17
N PRO A 84 3.94 -12.80 0.15
CA PRO A 84 3.25 -11.53 0.27
C PRO A 84 2.07 -11.64 1.26
N SER A 85 2.03 -10.73 2.22
CA SER A 85 0.96 -10.64 3.22
C SER A 85 -0.08 -9.61 2.80
N VAL A 86 -1.31 -9.79 3.27
CA VAL A 86 -2.39 -8.81 3.02
C VAL A 86 -2.08 -7.48 3.73
N GLU A 87 -1.38 -7.57 4.85
CA GLU A 87 -0.90 -6.45 5.65
C GLU A 87 -0.02 -5.50 4.82
N LEU A 88 0.80 -6.03 3.90
CA LEU A 88 1.57 -5.23 2.94
C LEU A 88 0.65 -4.30 2.12
N LEU A 89 -0.49 -4.82 1.63
CA LEU A 89 -1.44 -4.02 0.85
C LEU A 89 -2.13 -2.92 1.67
N LEU A 90 -2.35 -3.17 2.96
CA LEU A 90 -2.94 -2.18 3.87
C LEU A 90 -1.93 -1.08 4.17
N GLN A 91 -0.68 -1.44 4.47
CA GLN A 91 0.41 -0.51 4.81
C GLN A 91 0.83 0.37 3.63
N HIS A 92 0.65 -0.10 2.40
CA HIS A 92 0.92 0.68 1.18
C HIS A 92 -0.33 1.37 0.61
N GLY A 93 -1.45 1.38 1.34
CA GLY A 93 -2.64 2.10 0.92
C GLY A 93 -3.24 1.59 -0.40
N VAL A 94 -3.13 0.28 -0.68
CA VAL A 94 -3.63 -0.35 -1.92
C VAL A 94 -5.09 -0.78 -1.75
N ALA A 95 -5.42 -1.29 -0.56
CA ALA A 95 -6.71 -1.88 -0.28
C ALA A 95 -7.16 -1.60 1.16
N LEU A 96 -8.46 -1.78 1.40
CA LEU A 96 -9.08 -1.71 2.72
C LEU A 96 -9.61 -3.07 3.12
N LEU A 97 -9.32 -3.48 4.34
CA LEU A 97 -9.95 -4.64 4.96
C LEU A 97 -11.32 -4.25 5.51
N VAL A 98 -12.38 -4.84 4.97
CA VAL A 98 -13.76 -4.65 5.42
C VAL A 98 -14.22 -5.95 6.09
N SER A 99 -14.45 -5.88 7.39
CA SER A 99 -15.14 -6.94 8.13
C SER A 99 -16.64 -6.73 7.94
N ASN A 100 -17.36 -7.75 7.47
CA ASN A 100 -18.82 -7.72 7.52
C ASN A 100 -19.24 -8.13 8.93
N ASP A 101 -19.55 -7.15 9.78
CA ASP A 101 -20.09 -7.45 11.10
C ASP A 101 -21.48 -8.07 10.93
N LYS A 102 -21.54 -9.39 11.14
CA LYS A 102 -22.75 -10.22 11.31
C LYS A 102 -23.68 -10.27 10.10
N ASN A 103 -23.61 -11.38 9.35
CA ASN A 103 -24.84 -11.91 8.77
C ASN A 103 -25.69 -12.46 9.92
N ASP A 104 -27.00 -12.25 9.87
CA ASP A 104 -28.02 -12.71 10.85
C ASP A 104 -28.11 -14.25 11.00
N SER A 105 -27.15 -14.97 10.41
CA SER A 105 -27.08 -16.43 10.30
C SER A 105 -25.97 -17.06 11.17
N GLY A 106 -25.25 -16.28 11.98
CA GLY A 106 -24.25 -16.81 12.92
C GLY A 106 -22.96 -17.36 12.30
N GLU A 107 -22.81 -17.33 10.97
CA GLU A 107 -21.56 -17.63 10.29
C GLU A 107 -20.60 -16.44 10.43
N SER A 108 -19.36 -16.74 10.85
CA SER A 108 -18.29 -15.74 10.91
C SER A 108 -18.02 -15.23 9.49
N ALA A 109 -18.40 -13.98 9.22
CA ALA A 109 -18.21 -13.41 7.90
C ALA A 109 -16.72 -13.33 7.56
N THR A 110 -16.34 -13.86 6.41
CA THR A 110 -14.95 -13.79 5.95
C THR A 110 -14.58 -12.34 5.65
N PRO A 111 -13.43 -11.85 6.13
CA PRO A 111 -13.00 -10.49 5.86
C PRO A 111 -12.78 -10.31 4.36
N THR A 112 -13.20 -9.15 3.83
CA THR A 112 -13.13 -8.86 2.40
C THR A 112 -12.20 -7.68 2.16
N LEU A 113 -11.32 -7.79 1.16
CA LEU A 113 -10.48 -6.71 0.67
C LEU A 113 -11.24 -5.90 -0.38
N ARG A 114 -11.28 -4.58 -0.17
CA ARG A 114 -11.82 -3.63 -1.13
C ARG A 114 -10.67 -2.86 -1.77
N TYR A 115 -10.63 -2.83 -3.10
CA TYR A 115 -9.63 -2.04 -3.82
C TYR A 115 -9.83 -0.55 -3.54
N PHE A 116 -8.80 0.09 -3.04
CA PHE A 116 -8.84 1.50 -2.66
C PHE A 116 -7.42 2.06 -2.69
N PRO A 117 -6.86 2.31 -3.88
CA PRO A 117 -5.46 2.72 -3.99
C PRO A 117 -5.31 4.20 -3.65
N GLU A 118 -4.26 4.53 -2.87
CA GLU A 118 -3.95 5.90 -2.50
C GLU A 118 -3.70 6.82 -3.69
N SER A 119 -3.17 6.28 -4.80
CA SER A 119 -2.91 7.01 -6.05
C SER A 119 -4.19 7.54 -6.72
N LYS A 120 -5.37 7.01 -6.38
CA LYS A 120 -6.67 7.51 -6.86
C LYS A 120 -7.29 8.58 -5.95
N LEU A 121 -6.61 8.94 -4.86
CA LEU A 121 -7.08 9.97 -3.95
C LEU A 121 -6.67 11.37 -4.41
N PRO A 122 -7.51 12.40 -4.17
CA PRO A 122 -7.18 13.80 -4.45
C PRO A 122 -5.85 14.22 -3.80
N LEU A 123 -5.10 15.12 -4.44
CA LEU A 123 -3.89 15.72 -3.85
C LEU A 123 -4.22 16.80 -2.82
N GLU A 124 -5.43 17.37 -2.87
CA GLU A 124 -5.94 18.32 -1.90
C GLU A 124 -6.31 17.62 -0.58
N SER A 125 -5.71 18.05 0.53
CA SER A 125 -5.89 17.40 1.84
C SER A 125 -7.36 17.32 2.25
N LYS A 126 -8.10 18.43 2.17
CA LYS A 126 -9.52 18.45 2.52
C LYS A 126 -10.34 17.41 1.75
N LEU A 127 -10.21 17.38 0.42
CA LEU A 127 -10.95 16.44 -0.43
C LEU A 127 -10.52 14.99 -0.21
N ARG A 128 -9.23 14.76 0.09
CA ARG A 128 -8.73 13.42 0.43
C ARG A 128 -9.36 12.89 1.71
N PHE A 129 -9.36 13.68 2.79
CA PHE A 129 -10.01 13.30 4.05
C PHE A 129 -11.51 13.08 3.87
N GLU A 130 -12.21 13.94 3.12
CA GLU A 130 -13.63 13.73 2.81
C GLU A 130 -13.89 12.37 2.12
N LYS A 131 -13.08 11.99 1.12
CA LYS A 131 -13.19 10.67 0.49
C LYS A 131 -12.87 9.51 1.43
N LEU A 132 -11.84 9.63 2.27
CA LEU A 132 -11.47 8.60 3.24
C LEU A 132 -12.61 8.36 4.24
N PHE A 133 -13.16 9.42 4.81
CA PHE A 133 -14.24 9.32 5.78
C PHE A 133 -15.60 8.94 5.18
N ALA A 134 -15.81 9.18 3.88
CA ALA A 134 -16.97 8.65 3.17
C ALA A 134 -16.93 7.13 3.03
N VAL A 135 -15.75 6.52 2.98
CA VAL A 135 -15.57 5.06 2.86
C VAL A 135 -15.64 4.37 4.21
N ARG A 136 -15.03 4.96 5.23
CA ARG A 136 -15.02 4.43 6.60
C ARG A 136 -15.10 5.60 7.58
N LYS A 137 -16.06 5.56 8.51
CA LYS A 137 -16.36 6.69 9.41
C LYS A 137 -15.28 6.89 10.48
N GLN A 138 -14.64 5.82 10.91
CA GLN A 138 -13.65 5.78 11.98
C GLN A 138 -12.41 5.04 11.53
N TRP A 139 -11.24 5.63 11.75
CA TRP A 139 -9.96 5.07 11.35
C TRP A 139 -9.02 4.98 12.55
N ARG A 140 -8.17 3.95 12.58
CA ARG A 140 -6.98 3.96 13.43
C ARG A 140 -5.87 4.72 12.70
N GLN A 141 -4.93 5.28 13.45
CA GLN A 141 -3.81 6.01 12.86
C GLN A 141 -3.06 5.16 11.83
N ALA A 142 -2.70 3.92 12.20
CA ALA A 142 -1.96 3.00 11.34
C ALA A 142 -2.70 2.62 10.05
N ASP A 143 -4.04 2.60 10.07
CA ASP A 143 -4.85 2.32 8.88
C ASP A 143 -5.01 3.56 7.99
N LEU A 144 -4.89 4.76 8.57
CA LEU A 144 -5.09 6.04 7.88
C LEU A 144 -3.80 6.55 7.26
N GLU A 145 -2.67 6.35 7.95
CA GLU A 145 -1.34 6.84 7.61
C GLU A 145 -0.91 6.54 6.17
N PRO A 146 -1.08 5.32 5.63
CA PRO A 146 -0.72 5.01 4.25
C PRO A 146 -1.37 5.94 3.23
N TYR A 147 -2.60 6.40 3.49
CA TYR A 147 -3.35 7.24 2.56
C TYR A 147 -3.00 8.72 2.65
N VAL A 148 -2.37 9.15 3.75
CA VAL A 148 -2.04 10.56 4.01
C VAL A 148 -0.54 10.83 3.96
N ALA A 149 0.31 9.79 3.96
CA ALA A 149 1.75 9.92 3.80
C ALA A 149 2.15 10.76 2.57
N PRO A 150 1.52 10.63 1.38
CA PRO A 150 1.85 11.53 0.26
C PRO A 150 1.53 13.00 0.53
N LEU A 151 0.50 13.29 1.33
CA LEU A 151 0.16 14.69 1.68
C LEU A 151 1.19 15.31 2.61
N VAL A 152 1.79 14.52 3.50
CA VAL A 152 2.90 14.97 4.38
C VAL A 152 4.07 15.45 3.53
N VAL A 153 4.44 14.68 2.51
CA VAL A 153 5.52 15.04 1.58
C VAL A 153 5.19 16.30 0.78
N LEU A 154 3.93 16.42 0.31
CA LEU A 154 3.49 17.55 -0.51
C LEU A 154 3.33 18.86 0.27
N GLU A 155 2.74 18.81 1.47
CA GLU A 155 2.51 20.01 2.30
C GLU A 155 3.70 20.37 3.20
N GLY A 156 4.67 19.45 3.37
CA GLY A 156 5.82 19.65 4.25
C GLY A 156 5.46 19.77 5.75
N LYS A 157 4.28 19.27 6.14
CA LYS A 157 3.76 19.32 7.52
C LYS A 157 3.86 17.96 8.17
N ALA A 158 4.01 17.93 9.49
CA ALA A 158 3.99 16.66 10.20
C ALA A 158 2.61 15.99 10.08
N LEU A 159 2.60 14.65 10.05
CA LEU A 159 1.38 13.86 10.01
C LEU A 159 0.38 14.27 11.10
N ALA A 160 0.87 14.48 12.32
CA ALA A 160 0.05 14.89 13.47
C ALA A 160 -0.66 16.24 13.23
N GLU A 161 -0.02 17.19 12.56
CA GLU A 161 -0.62 18.50 12.24
C GLU A 161 -1.75 18.37 11.21
N LEU A 162 -1.54 17.54 10.18
CA LEU A 162 -2.58 17.25 9.18
C LEU A 162 -3.79 16.55 9.82
N LEU A 163 -3.55 15.55 10.67
CA LEU A 163 -4.60 14.84 11.39
C LEU A 163 -5.35 15.80 12.32
N LEU A 164 -4.67 16.60 13.14
CA LEU A 164 -5.30 17.55 14.06
C LEU A 164 -6.18 18.58 13.34
N LYS A 165 -5.77 19.00 12.13
CA LYS A 165 -6.52 19.96 11.32
C LYS A 165 -7.81 19.37 10.78
N HIS A 166 -7.76 18.15 10.24
CA HIS A 166 -8.85 17.56 9.44
C HIS A 166 -9.70 16.53 10.19
N THR A 167 -9.27 16.09 11.37
CA THR A 167 -9.91 15.00 12.11
C THR A 167 -10.21 15.38 13.56
N VAL A 168 -11.05 14.59 14.21
CA VAL A 168 -11.28 14.61 15.65
C VAL A 168 -10.91 13.24 16.20
N VAL A 169 -10.19 13.24 17.33
CA VAL A 169 -9.79 12.01 18.02
C VAL A 169 -10.84 11.65 19.07
N THR A 170 -11.37 10.44 18.98
CA THR A 170 -12.23 9.82 19.99
C THR A 170 -11.51 8.63 20.59
N LYS A 171 -11.63 8.41 21.90
CA LYS A 171 -11.06 7.25 22.57
C LYS A 171 -12.18 6.28 22.92
N ASP A 172 -11.93 5.00 22.69
CA ASP A 172 -12.82 3.92 23.11
C ASP A 172 -12.56 3.51 24.57
N GLU A 173 -13.40 2.62 25.11
CA GLU A 173 -13.27 2.06 26.46
C GLU A 173 -11.89 1.41 26.69
N ASP A 174 -11.33 0.79 25.65
CA ASP A 174 -9.99 0.17 25.67
C ASP A 174 -8.83 1.17 25.48
N ALA A 175 -9.07 2.48 25.62
CA ALA A 175 -8.13 3.57 25.34
C ALA A 175 -7.60 3.61 23.88
N THR A 176 -8.20 2.85 22.97
CA THR A 176 -7.87 2.86 21.55
C THR A 176 -8.30 4.19 20.93
N GLN A 177 -7.38 4.83 20.20
CA GLN A 177 -7.63 6.12 19.54
C GLN A 177 -8.22 5.92 18.14
N TRP A 178 -9.35 6.56 17.91
CA TRP A 178 -10.06 6.57 16.64
C TRP A 178 -10.13 7.98 16.08
N TYR A 179 -9.87 8.10 14.79
CA TYR A 179 -9.92 9.34 14.03
C TYR A 179 -11.23 9.40 13.24
N GLN A 180 -11.94 10.52 13.37
CA GLN A 180 -13.20 10.79 12.68
C GLN A 180 -13.11 12.09 11.89
N SER A 181 -13.94 12.21 10.83
CA SER A 181 -14.03 13.46 10.10
C SER A 181 -14.49 14.58 11.02
N ARG A 182 -13.82 15.73 10.95
CA ARG A 182 -14.32 16.93 11.60
C ARG A 182 -15.55 17.39 10.84
N GLY A 183 -16.73 17.10 11.39
CA GLY A 183 -18.00 17.53 10.80
C GLY A 183 -17.95 19.03 10.53
N THR A 184 -18.02 19.42 9.26
CA THR A 184 -18.23 20.81 8.88
C THR A 184 -19.61 21.19 9.37
N ARG A 185 -19.66 21.96 10.46
CA ARG A 185 -20.88 22.59 10.95
C ARG A 185 -21.27 23.74 10.03
#